data_AF-A0A5Y7WPA9-F1
#
_entry.id   AF-A0A5Y7WPA9-F1
#
_cell.length_a   1.000
_cell.length_b   1.000
_cell.length_c   1.000
_cell.angle_alpha   90.00
_cell.angle_beta   90.00
_cell.angle_gamma   90.00
#
_symmetry.space_group_name_H-M   'P 1'
#
loop_
_entity.id
_entity.type
_entity.pdbx_description
1 polymer ?
#
loop_
_entity_poly.entity_id
_entity_poly.type
_entity_poly.pdbx_seq_one_letter_code
_entity_poly.pdbx_strand_id
1 'polypeptide(L)'
;MLTININGLTLCHKGSNGISHNTLPDVCKTPPFGVPVAYENEACSADLVKGTVSVFADGGNMIANMGSQFARSVFDEPGCMGGVLSGTNKAETDWISHSFDVFFEKKPACRLTDKLFMNHRNTVNMAGLCQESLSDEELDDIICKHALDCYTTHCNNLKSQNPEGEYFTYQKCLEDKLREDAYNGRYPSDKCKIWTEVHFDKALELIYSGTQEGAPSARYYTPKGGRRMDIIQLNRDGKPRRLIDVKFPTDRDLTPDRAKDYKKMAKKLDSKYETFEASKRCPGWPKNCPNEKPQEQPQTETQPEQKSASAAQYAILGGLVVVAVIATLCPFDGPAGDIVTWGAVSTQAGSMAF
;
A
#
# COMPACT_ATOMS: atom_id res chain seq x y z
N MET A 1 3.56 3.58 8.59
CA MET A 1 2.11 3.74 8.73
C MET A 1 1.81 3.80 10.21
N LEU A 2 1.13 4.86 10.67
CA LEU A 2 0.66 4.96 12.05
C LEU A 2 -0.62 4.16 12.21
N THR A 3 -0.69 3.29 13.22
CA THR A 3 -1.89 2.44 13.42
C THR A 3 -2.48 2.53 14.83
N ILE A 4 -1.76 3.17 15.76
CA ILE A 4 -2.08 3.12 17.18
C ILE A 4 -2.74 4.43 17.65
N ASN A 5 -3.97 4.30 18.16
CA ASN A 5 -4.73 5.38 18.77
C ASN A 5 -4.68 5.31 20.30
N ILE A 6 -4.36 6.42 20.95
CA ILE A 6 -4.37 6.55 22.41
C ILE A 6 -5.16 7.79 22.80
N ASN A 7 -6.33 7.58 23.41
CA ASN A 7 -7.30 8.62 23.75
C ASN A 7 -7.66 9.55 22.58
N GLY A 8 -7.83 9.00 21.37
CA GLY A 8 -8.18 9.79 20.18
C GLY A 8 -6.99 10.41 19.46
N LEU A 9 -5.77 10.28 19.99
CA LEU A 9 -4.54 10.85 19.43
C LEU A 9 -3.60 9.75 18.94
N THR A 10 -2.81 10.00 17.89
CA THR A 10 -1.81 9.02 17.43
C THR A 10 -0.69 8.87 18.46
N LEU A 11 -0.23 7.63 18.66
CA LEU A 11 0.95 7.37 19.48
C LEU A 11 2.19 7.99 18.83
N CYS A 12 3.05 8.62 19.64
CA CYS A 12 4.37 9.04 19.19
C CYS A 12 5.36 7.87 19.33
N HIS A 13 6.09 7.57 18.27
CA HIS A 13 7.15 6.58 18.25
C HIS A 13 8.22 7.01 17.23
N LYS A 14 9.38 6.35 17.21
CA LYS A 14 10.54 6.79 16.41
C LYS A 14 10.24 7.01 14.92
N GLY A 15 9.41 6.14 14.32
CA GLY A 15 8.95 6.26 12.93
C GLY A 15 7.65 7.04 12.72
N SER A 16 7.16 7.85 13.67
CA SER A 16 5.85 8.52 13.56
C SER A 16 5.90 9.84 12.79
N ASN A 17 7.08 10.28 12.34
CA ASN A 17 7.32 11.53 11.64
C ASN A 17 6.79 12.77 12.39
N GLY A 18 6.71 12.69 13.72
CA GLY A 18 6.34 13.82 14.56
C GLY A 18 7.44 14.87 14.66
N ILE A 19 7.03 16.13 14.63
CA ILE A 19 7.85 17.34 14.72
C ILE A 19 7.32 18.18 15.87
N SER A 20 8.21 18.61 16.75
CA SER A 20 7.93 19.61 17.78
C SER A 20 8.58 20.91 17.36
N HIS A 21 7.80 21.98 17.25
CA HIS A 21 8.27 23.33 16.95
C HIS A 21 8.00 24.24 18.14
N ASN A 22 8.97 25.09 18.51
CA ASN A 22 8.81 25.99 19.65
C ASN A 22 7.68 27.01 19.41
N THR A 23 6.80 27.17 20.40
CA THR A 23 5.76 28.21 20.35
C THR A 23 6.21 29.50 21.01
N LEU A 24 7.16 29.40 21.94
CA LEU A 24 7.85 30.55 22.50
C LEU A 24 9.23 30.66 21.87
N PRO A 25 9.75 31.87 21.65
CA PRO A 25 11.07 32.05 21.03
C PRO A 25 12.15 31.38 21.88
N ASP A 26 13.07 30.67 21.22
CA ASP A 26 14.25 30.08 21.87
C ASP A 26 15.32 31.16 22.04
N VAL A 27 15.35 31.83 23.18
CA VAL A 27 16.28 32.94 23.40
C VAL A 27 17.65 32.42 23.78
N CYS A 28 18.62 32.56 22.87
CA CYS A 28 19.99 32.07 23.03
C CYS A 28 21.01 33.22 22.96
N LYS A 29 22.13 33.04 23.63
CA LYS A 29 23.27 33.97 23.60
C LYS A 29 24.02 33.78 22.29
N THR A 30 24.19 34.88 21.56
CA THR A 30 24.75 34.87 20.20
C THR A 30 26.09 35.60 20.15
N PRO A 31 27.11 34.99 19.51
CA PRO A 31 28.40 35.67 19.29
C PRO A 31 28.26 36.99 18.51
N PRO A 32 29.25 37.89 18.64
CA PRO A 32 30.44 37.75 19.49
C PRO A 32 30.24 38.22 20.94
N PHE A 33 29.15 38.93 21.24
CA PHE A 33 28.95 39.58 22.56
C PHE A 33 27.99 38.82 23.49
N GLY A 34 27.49 37.66 23.09
CA GLY A 34 26.49 36.92 23.85
C GLY A 34 25.15 37.63 23.91
N VAL A 35 24.81 38.40 22.86
CA VAL A 35 23.52 39.12 22.79
C VAL A 35 22.39 38.10 22.77
N PRO A 36 21.37 38.22 23.63
CA PRO A 36 20.18 37.38 23.57
C PRO A 36 19.42 37.60 22.26
N VAL A 37 19.27 36.55 21.46
CA VAL A 37 18.53 36.55 20.20
C VAL A 37 17.51 35.42 20.24
N ALA A 38 16.29 35.71 19.78
CA ALA A 38 15.23 34.72 19.65
C ALA A 38 15.43 33.86 18.39
N TYR A 39 15.44 32.55 18.56
CA TYR A 39 15.52 31.57 17.47
C TYR A 39 14.26 30.72 17.36
N GLU A 40 14.05 30.18 16.18
CA GLU A 40 13.22 29.01 15.96
C GLU A 40 13.96 27.78 16.51
N ASN A 41 13.20 26.78 16.94
CA ASN A 41 13.76 25.53 17.43
C ASN A 41 12.81 24.38 17.07
N GLU A 42 13.35 23.35 16.43
CA GLU A 42 12.61 22.14 16.09
C GLU A 42 13.30 20.87 16.58
N ALA A 43 12.52 19.88 16.96
CA ALA A 43 12.99 18.55 17.32
C ALA A 43 12.07 17.46 16.75
N CYS A 44 12.67 16.35 16.29
CA CYS A 44 11.96 15.32 15.55
C CYS A 44 11.89 14.00 16.31
N SER A 45 10.76 13.30 16.20
CA SER A 45 10.55 11.95 16.74
C SER A 45 11.54 10.91 16.19
N ALA A 46 12.12 11.14 15.01
CA ALA A 46 13.19 10.31 14.46
C ALA A 46 14.44 10.25 15.38
N ASP A 47 14.67 11.30 16.17
CA ASP A 47 15.75 11.37 17.16
C ASP A 47 15.31 10.87 18.57
N LEU A 48 14.19 10.14 18.66
CA LEU A 48 13.69 9.59 19.92
C LEU A 48 14.71 8.65 20.57
N VAL A 49 14.98 8.93 21.85
CA VAL A 49 15.83 8.17 22.77
C VAL A 49 15.15 8.04 24.13
N LYS A 50 15.66 7.13 24.97
CA LYS A 50 15.13 6.85 26.31
C LYS A 50 13.63 6.48 26.34
N GLY A 51 13.08 6.04 25.20
CA GLY A 51 11.74 5.47 25.11
C GLY A 51 11.71 4.01 25.57
N THR A 52 10.74 3.26 25.07
CA THR A 52 10.60 1.83 25.41
C THR A 52 11.74 0.97 24.88
N VAL A 53 12.00 -0.16 25.56
CA VAL A 53 13.06 -1.12 25.17
C VAL A 53 12.55 -2.54 24.94
N SER A 54 11.37 -2.87 25.47
CA SER A 54 10.76 -4.20 25.40
C SER A 54 9.48 -4.25 24.57
N VAL A 55 8.84 -3.09 24.35
CA VAL A 55 7.60 -2.96 23.59
C VAL A 55 7.82 -1.98 22.44
N PHE A 56 7.36 -2.35 21.25
CA PHE A 56 7.56 -1.60 20.02
C PHE A 56 6.23 -1.40 19.27
N ALA A 57 6.16 -0.37 18.44
CA ALA A 57 4.99 -0.04 17.61
C ALA A 57 5.37 0.02 16.13
N ASP A 58 4.39 -0.19 15.24
CA ASP A 58 4.44 0.15 13.82
C ASP A 58 5.79 -0.15 13.14
N GLY A 59 6.08 -1.44 12.92
CA GLY A 59 7.33 -1.86 12.27
C GLY A 59 8.55 -1.90 13.19
N GLY A 60 8.35 -2.09 14.50
CA GLY A 60 9.44 -2.26 15.47
C GLY A 60 10.02 -0.95 16.01
N ASN A 61 9.30 0.16 15.88
CA ASN A 61 9.73 1.46 16.37
C ASN A 61 9.62 1.58 17.89
N MET A 62 10.63 2.21 18.49
CA MET A 62 10.64 2.61 19.90
C MET A 62 9.49 3.57 20.19
N ILE A 63 8.74 3.32 21.26
CA ILE A 63 7.58 4.10 21.66
C ILE A 63 8.02 5.24 22.58
N ALA A 64 7.44 6.44 22.40
CA ALA A 64 7.63 7.55 23.32
C ALA A 64 6.74 7.39 24.56
N ASN A 65 7.34 7.47 25.74
CA ASN A 65 6.66 7.49 27.02
C ASN A 65 7.26 8.56 27.92
N MET A 66 6.59 8.89 29.02
CA MET A 66 7.04 9.97 29.90
C MET A 66 8.47 9.71 30.42
N GLY A 67 9.37 10.67 30.15
CA GLY A 67 10.81 10.56 30.42
C GLY A 67 11.67 10.13 29.22
N SER A 68 11.05 9.82 28.08
CA SER A 68 11.76 9.76 26.79
C SER A 68 12.04 11.18 26.27
N GLN A 69 12.95 11.29 25.31
CA GLN A 69 13.45 12.57 24.80
C GLN A 69 13.68 12.51 23.29
N PHE A 70 13.58 13.62 22.58
CA PHE A 70 14.23 13.77 21.28
C PHE A 70 15.64 14.28 21.53
N ALA A 71 16.65 13.54 21.07
CA ALA A 71 18.03 13.69 21.55
C ALA A 71 18.67 15.05 21.22
N ARG A 72 18.14 15.77 20.23
CA ARG A 72 18.66 17.05 19.76
C ARG A 72 17.56 17.90 19.14
N SER A 73 17.83 19.19 19.07
CA SER A 73 17.06 20.14 18.28
C SER A 73 17.90 20.87 17.23
N VAL A 74 17.23 21.62 16.35
CA VAL A 74 17.82 22.37 15.22
C VAL A 74 17.18 23.76 15.12
N PHE A 75 17.78 24.64 14.29
CA PHE A 75 17.42 26.03 14.01
C PHE A 75 17.90 27.09 15.02
N ASP A 76 18.50 26.66 16.14
CA ASP A 76 19.15 27.52 17.12
C ASP A 76 20.69 27.55 16.98
N GLU A 77 21.27 26.99 15.91
CA GLU A 77 22.73 26.90 15.70
C GLU A 77 23.52 28.20 15.92
N PRO A 78 23.04 29.40 15.51
CA PRO A 78 23.79 30.63 15.71
C PRO A 78 23.88 31.04 17.20
N GLY A 79 22.95 30.56 18.03
CA GLY A 79 22.92 30.74 19.48
C GLY A 79 23.92 29.86 20.24
N CYS A 80 25.12 29.65 19.68
CA CYS A 80 26.07 28.64 20.14
C CYS A 80 26.72 28.92 21.51
N MET A 81 26.52 30.12 22.09
CA MET A 81 26.90 30.41 23.48
C MET A 81 25.82 29.95 24.49
N GLY A 82 24.79 29.25 24.00
CA GLY A 82 23.77 28.57 24.75
C GLY A 82 22.54 29.42 25.07
N GLY A 83 21.44 28.74 25.38
CA GLY A 83 20.19 29.30 25.87
C GLY A 83 20.40 30.22 27.07
N VAL A 84 19.61 31.29 27.15
CA VAL A 84 19.69 32.21 28.30
C VAL A 84 19.32 31.51 29.61
N LEU A 85 18.36 30.57 29.56
CA LEU A 85 17.93 29.80 30.71
C LEU A 85 18.71 28.49 30.84
N SER A 86 18.84 27.72 29.76
CA SER A 86 19.42 26.38 29.84
C SER A 86 20.96 26.37 29.79
N GLY A 87 21.59 27.38 29.18
CA GLY A 87 23.02 27.36 28.86
C GLY A 87 23.42 26.35 27.78
N THR A 88 22.47 25.67 27.13
CA THR A 88 22.70 24.64 26.12
C THR A 88 22.34 25.12 24.71
N ASN A 89 22.79 24.42 23.69
CA ASN A 89 22.43 24.64 22.29
C ASN A 89 22.15 23.30 21.62
N LYS A 90 21.11 23.24 20.77
CA LYS A 90 20.71 21.99 20.07
C LYS A 90 20.39 20.82 21.00
N ALA A 91 19.98 21.10 22.23
CA ALA A 91 19.83 20.08 23.25
C ALA A 91 18.47 19.36 23.17
N GLU A 92 18.32 18.36 24.03
CA GLU A 92 17.18 17.45 24.01
C GLU A 92 15.86 18.10 24.42
N THR A 93 14.76 17.39 24.12
CA THR A 93 13.41 17.72 24.57
C THR A 93 13.00 16.92 25.81
N ASP A 94 12.02 17.44 26.57
CA ASP A 94 11.34 16.71 27.65
C ASP A 94 9.82 16.86 27.51
N TRP A 95 9.06 15.80 27.76
CA TRP A 95 7.60 15.85 27.73
C TRP A 95 7.00 16.64 28.90
N ILE A 96 5.92 17.36 28.60
CA ILE A 96 5.10 18.12 29.57
C ILE A 96 3.77 17.43 29.79
N SER A 97 3.10 17.02 28.72
CA SER A 97 1.85 16.27 28.78
C SER A 97 2.00 14.88 28.19
N HIS A 98 1.06 14.01 28.56
CA HIS A 98 1.07 12.59 28.21
C HIS A 98 -0.34 12.02 28.39
N SER A 99 -0.55 10.74 28.03
CA SER A 99 -1.78 10.00 28.32
C SER A 99 -2.03 9.87 29.83
N PHE A 100 -3.29 9.80 30.24
CA PHE A 100 -3.69 9.66 31.65
C PHE A 100 -3.92 8.21 32.07
N ASP A 101 -4.19 7.31 31.12
CA ASP A 101 -4.69 5.96 31.36
C ASP A 101 -3.96 4.88 30.55
N VAL A 102 -3.19 5.24 29.52
CA VAL A 102 -2.39 4.29 28.73
C VAL A 102 -0.90 4.44 29.06
N PHE A 103 -0.31 3.32 29.43
CA PHE A 103 1.07 3.23 29.90
C PHE A 103 1.85 2.18 29.10
N PHE A 104 3.10 2.50 28.78
CA PHE A 104 4.09 1.55 28.27
C PHE A 104 5.24 1.48 29.26
N GLU A 105 5.59 0.26 29.68
CA GLU A 105 6.65 0.03 30.66
C GLU A 105 6.44 0.83 31.96
N LYS A 106 5.18 0.88 32.41
CA LYS A 106 4.73 1.63 33.61
C LYS A 106 4.88 3.15 33.51
N LYS A 107 5.16 3.69 32.32
CA LYS A 107 5.24 5.12 32.06
C LYS A 107 4.13 5.56 31.10
N PRO A 108 3.49 6.71 31.33
CA PRO A 108 2.45 7.22 30.43
C PRO A 108 2.90 7.34 28.98
N ALA A 109 2.03 7.02 28.03
CA ALA A 109 2.31 7.17 26.60
C ALA A 109 2.34 8.65 26.16
N CYS A 110 3.24 9.00 25.24
CA CYS A 110 3.31 10.34 24.62
C CYS A 110 2.75 10.30 23.20
N ARG A 111 2.02 11.34 22.80
CA ARG A 111 1.12 11.29 21.64
C ARG A 111 1.15 12.59 20.84
N LEU A 112 0.46 12.57 19.70
CA LEU A 112 0.05 13.78 18.98
C LEU A 112 -0.54 14.83 19.94
N THR A 113 -0.17 16.10 19.75
CA THR A 113 -0.54 17.26 20.58
C THR A 113 0.00 17.28 22.02
N ASP A 114 0.75 16.26 22.45
CA ASP A 114 1.43 16.32 23.75
C ASP A 114 2.57 17.35 23.70
N LYS A 115 2.70 18.16 24.75
CA LYS A 115 3.58 19.33 24.82
C LYS A 115 4.99 18.93 25.24
N LEU A 116 5.99 19.70 24.80
CA LEU A 116 7.39 19.45 25.10
C LEU A 116 8.11 20.73 25.52
N PHE A 117 8.99 20.61 26.52
CA PHE A 117 10.13 21.50 26.65
C PHE A 117 11.16 21.17 25.58
N MET A 118 11.90 22.17 25.14
CA MET A 118 12.88 22.05 24.06
C MET A 118 14.19 22.74 24.45
N ASN A 119 15.30 22.27 23.84
CA ASN A 119 16.65 22.77 24.08
C ASN A 119 17.00 22.79 25.59
N HIS A 120 16.88 21.64 26.25
CA HIS A 120 17.10 21.50 27.69
C HIS A 120 16.28 22.52 28.52
N ARG A 121 15.00 22.68 28.14
CA ARG A 121 14.03 23.57 28.78
C ARG A 121 14.33 25.07 28.64
N ASN A 122 15.12 25.47 27.64
CA ASN A 122 15.27 26.89 27.30
C ASN A 122 13.99 27.47 26.69
N THR A 123 13.25 26.64 25.94
CA THR A 123 11.99 26.99 25.33
C THR A 123 10.97 25.85 25.42
N VAL A 124 9.78 26.07 24.85
CA VAL A 124 8.65 25.17 24.94
C VAL A 124 7.82 25.17 23.65
N ASN A 125 7.29 23.99 23.32
CA ASN A 125 6.19 23.79 22.40
C ASN A 125 4.89 23.59 23.18
N MET A 126 4.07 24.64 23.25
CA MET A 126 2.75 24.62 23.88
C MET A 126 1.63 24.20 22.92
N ALA A 127 1.87 24.23 21.61
CA ALA A 127 0.93 23.70 20.61
C ALA A 127 0.89 22.17 20.64
N GLY A 128 2.00 21.54 21.06
CA GLY A 128 2.17 20.11 21.14
C GLY A 128 2.87 19.52 19.93
N LEU A 129 3.30 18.27 20.05
CA LEU A 129 3.87 17.50 18.96
C LEU A 129 2.90 17.50 17.77
N CYS A 130 3.38 17.90 16.60
CA CYS A 130 2.65 17.76 15.35
C CYS A 130 3.07 16.46 14.68
N GLN A 131 2.12 15.58 14.40
CA GLN A 131 2.33 14.39 13.59
C GLN A 131 1.04 14.07 12.84
N GLU A 132 1.08 13.11 11.94
CA GLU A 132 -0.12 12.65 11.26
C GLU A 132 -1.12 12.10 12.30
N SER A 133 -2.37 12.54 12.22
CA SER A 133 -3.46 11.93 12.98
C SER A 133 -3.81 10.58 12.36
N LEU A 134 -4.45 9.69 13.11
CA LEU A 134 -5.10 8.55 12.46
C LEU A 134 -6.23 9.17 11.65
N SER A 135 -6.01 9.32 10.35
CA SER A 135 -7.04 9.77 9.45
C SER A 135 -8.13 8.69 9.40
N ASP A 136 -9.36 9.10 9.11
CA ASP A 136 -10.40 8.18 8.65
C ASP A 136 -10.05 7.54 7.28
N GLU A 137 -8.83 7.79 6.77
CA GLU A 137 -8.29 7.38 5.47
C GLU A 137 -7.39 6.14 5.58
N GLU A 138 -7.17 5.55 6.78
CA GLU A 138 -6.56 4.20 6.87
C GLU A 138 -7.29 3.21 5.95
N LEU A 139 -8.63 3.31 5.90
CA LEU A 139 -9.42 2.49 4.99
C LEU A 139 -9.19 2.88 3.52
N ASP A 140 -9.02 4.16 3.22
CA ASP A 140 -8.80 4.61 1.85
C ASP A 140 -7.42 4.17 1.34
N ASP A 141 -6.40 4.20 2.20
CA ASP A 141 -5.05 3.69 1.92
C ASP A 141 -5.07 2.18 1.70
N ILE A 142 -5.79 1.44 2.55
CA ILE A 142 -5.99 0.00 2.39
C ILE A 142 -6.72 -0.29 1.07
N ILE A 143 -7.81 0.42 0.77
CA ILE A 143 -8.54 0.30 -0.50
C ILE A 143 -7.58 0.60 -1.66
N CYS A 144 -6.79 1.65 -1.59
CA CYS A 144 -5.87 2.04 -2.65
C CYS A 144 -4.77 1.04 -2.89
N LYS A 145 -4.15 0.52 -1.82
CA LYS A 145 -3.13 -0.52 -1.90
C LYS A 145 -3.68 -1.76 -2.62
N HIS A 146 -4.83 -2.26 -2.17
CA HIS A 146 -5.42 -3.48 -2.74
C HIS A 146 -6.01 -3.25 -4.12
N ALA A 147 -6.64 -2.10 -4.38
CA ALA A 147 -7.18 -1.76 -5.70
C ALA A 147 -6.07 -1.62 -6.74
N LEU A 148 -4.95 -0.98 -6.40
CA LEU A 148 -3.79 -0.85 -7.28
C LEU A 148 -3.18 -2.23 -7.59
N ASP A 149 -3.00 -3.07 -6.57
CA ASP A 149 -2.49 -4.44 -6.72
C ASP A 149 -3.43 -5.30 -7.60
N CYS A 150 -4.73 -5.24 -7.36
CA CYS A 150 -5.73 -5.91 -8.20
C CYS A 150 -5.73 -5.41 -9.65
N TYR A 151 -5.60 -4.10 -9.86
CA TYR A 151 -5.53 -3.54 -11.21
C TYR A 151 -4.27 -3.98 -11.93
N THR A 152 -3.10 -3.78 -11.31
CA THR A 152 -1.80 -4.10 -11.93
C THR A 152 -1.64 -5.59 -12.23
N THR A 153 -2.07 -6.46 -11.33
CA THR A 153 -1.98 -7.92 -11.51
C THR A 153 -2.94 -8.43 -12.58
N HIS A 154 -4.17 -7.90 -12.65
CA HIS A 154 -5.23 -8.49 -13.47
C HIS A 154 -5.66 -7.65 -14.68
N CYS A 155 -4.97 -6.56 -15.01
CA CYS A 155 -5.47 -5.64 -16.03
C CYS A 155 -5.66 -6.22 -17.45
N ASN A 156 -5.09 -7.40 -17.72
CA ASN A 156 -5.27 -8.18 -18.95
C ASN A 156 -5.80 -9.61 -18.74
N ASN A 157 -6.11 -9.99 -17.48
CA ASN A 157 -6.36 -11.38 -17.07
C ASN A 157 -7.64 -11.55 -16.25
N LEU A 158 -8.65 -10.72 -16.47
CA LEU A 158 -9.97 -10.92 -15.86
C LEU A 158 -10.72 -12.07 -16.54
N LYS A 159 -11.44 -12.94 -15.80
CA LYS A 159 -12.21 -14.08 -16.36
C LYS A 159 -13.20 -13.68 -17.46
N SER A 160 -13.72 -12.47 -17.41
CA SER A 160 -14.60 -11.91 -18.45
C SER A 160 -13.88 -11.66 -19.79
N GLN A 161 -12.56 -11.47 -19.76
CA GLN A 161 -11.70 -11.21 -20.92
C GLN A 161 -10.78 -12.41 -21.25
N ASN A 162 -10.44 -13.22 -20.25
CA ASN A 162 -9.58 -14.41 -20.35
C ASN A 162 -10.15 -15.52 -19.44
N PRO A 163 -10.69 -16.64 -19.97
CA PRO A 163 -11.27 -17.73 -19.18
C PRO A 163 -10.35 -18.33 -18.11
N GLU A 164 -9.03 -18.21 -18.26
CA GLU A 164 -8.01 -18.71 -17.33
C GLU A 164 -7.66 -17.72 -16.21
N GLY A 165 -8.22 -16.51 -16.23
CA GLY A 165 -8.01 -15.50 -15.19
C GLY A 165 -8.43 -15.98 -13.81
N GLU A 166 -7.87 -15.41 -12.74
CA GLU A 166 -8.23 -15.76 -11.36
C GLU A 166 -9.57 -15.15 -10.95
N TYR A 167 -9.77 -13.86 -11.25
CA TYR A 167 -10.93 -13.07 -10.86
C TYR A 167 -11.79 -12.64 -12.05
N PHE A 168 -13.11 -12.54 -11.87
CA PHE A 168 -14.03 -12.03 -12.90
C PHE A 168 -13.97 -10.52 -13.11
N THR A 169 -13.75 -9.77 -12.03
CA THR A 169 -13.71 -8.31 -12.02
C THR A 169 -12.72 -7.82 -10.95
N TYR A 170 -12.25 -6.58 -11.07
CA TYR A 170 -11.36 -5.98 -10.05
C TYR A 170 -12.05 -5.83 -8.70
N GLN A 171 -13.36 -5.56 -8.68
CA GLN A 171 -14.14 -5.50 -7.44
C GLN A 171 -14.08 -6.81 -6.69
N LYS A 172 -14.11 -7.95 -7.39
CA LYS A 172 -14.02 -9.26 -6.73
C LYS A 172 -12.63 -9.50 -6.11
N CYS A 173 -11.57 -9.11 -6.82
CA CYS A 173 -10.21 -9.16 -6.28
C CYS A 173 -10.07 -8.26 -5.03
N LEU A 174 -10.59 -7.04 -5.10
CA LEU A 174 -10.57 -6.09 -3.98
C LEU A 174 -11.35 -6.64 -2.78
N GLU A 175 -12.54 -7.19 -3.02
CA GLU A 175 -13.36 -7.83 -1.98
C GLU A 175 -12.56 -8.93 -1.27
N ASP A 176 -11.97 -9.86 -2.02
CA ASP A 176 -11.26 -11.00 -1.44
C ASP A 176 -10.06 -10.54 -0.60
N LYS A 177 -9.27 -9.57 -1.08
CA LYS A 177 -8.15 -9.00 -0.31
C LYS A 177 -8.60 -8.25 0.94
N LEU A 178 -9.67 -7.46 0.87
CA LEU A 178 -10.22 -6.76 2.04
C LEU A 178 -10.75 -7.73 3.09
N ARG A 179 -11.20 -8.92 2.69
CA ARG A 179 -11.77 -9.93 3.59
C ARG A 179 -10.71 -10.74 4.34
N GLU A 180 -9.47 -10.84 3.85
CA GLU A 180 -8.40 -11.65 4.45
C GLU A 180 -8.22 -11.36 5.95
N ASP A 181 -8.18 -10.08 6.33
CA ASP A 181 -7.98 -9.66 7.72
C ASP A 181 -9.29 -9.32 8.45
N ALA A 182 -10.39 -9.18 7.71
CA ALA A 182 -11.65 -8.66 8.21
C ALA A 182 -12.68 -9.76 8.53
N TYR A 183 -12.65 -10.89 7.81
CA TYR A 183 -13.69 -11.92 7.85
C TYR A 183 -13.18 -13.27 8.34
N ASN A 184 -13.99 -13.96 9.15
CA ASN A 184 -13.77 -15.36 9.53
C ASN A 184 -14.70 -16.24 8.70
N GLY A 185 -14.22 -16.64 7.53
CA GLY A 185 -15.01 -17.39 6.55
C GLY A 185 -16.10 -16.52 5.92
N ARG A 186 -17.36 -16.89 6.12
CA ARG A 186 -18.49 -16.23 5.44
C ARG A 186 -18.85 -14.87 6.04
N TYR A 187 -18.58 -14.66 7.32
CA TYR A 187 -19.05 -13.49 8.07
C TYR A 187 -17.91 -12.64 8.65
N PRO A 188 -18.18 -11.36 8.95
CA PRO A 188 -17.20 -10.47 9.58
C PRO A 188 -16.71 -11.04 10.92
N SER A 189 -15.43 -10.83 11.24
CA SER A 189 -14.89 -11.09 12.57
C SER A 189 -15.38 -10.06 13.59
N ASP A 190 -15.21 -10.34 14.88
CA ASP A 190 -15.62 -9.41 15.96
C ASP A 190 -14.84 -8.08 15.93
N LYS A 191 -13.66 -8.07 15.32
CA LYS A 191 -12.79 -6.88 15.20
C LYS A 191 -12.98 -6.16 13.86
N CYS A 192 -13.90 -6.65 13.03
CA CYS A 192 -14.09 -6.16 11.69
C CYS A 192 -14.63 -4.73 11.68
N LYS A 193 -13.90 -3.82 11.02
CA LYS A 193 -14.30 -2.40 10.89
C LYS A 193 -14.99 -2.10 9.56
N ILE A 194 -15.11 -3.08 8.68
CA ILE A 194 -15.70 -2.94 7.35
C ILE A 194 -16.66 -4.07 7.05
N TRP A 195 -17.67 -3.83 6.24
CA TRP A 195 -18.43 -4.89 5.59
C TRP A 195 -18.30 -4.77 4.09
N THR A 196 -18.08 -5.88 3.40
CA THR A 196 -17.98 -5.93 1.94
C THR A 196 -19.21 -6.60 1.33
N GLU A 197 -19.55 -6.18 0.10
CA GLU A 197 -20.62 -6.72 -0.74
C GLU A 197 -21.99 -6.82 -0.02
N VAL A 198 -22.37 -5.72 0.62
CA VAL A 198 -23.53 -5.67 1.52
C VAL A 198 -24.82 -5.47 0.75
N HIS A 199 -25.81 -6.33 0.99
CA HIS A 199 -27.08 -6.31 0.27
C HIS A 199 -28.16 -5.48 0.98
N PHE A 200 -28.91 -4.75 0.16
CA PHE A 200 -30.10 -4.01 0.54
C PHE A 200 -31.31 -4.52 -0.24
N ASP A 201 -32.48 -4.49 0.39
CA ASP A 201 -33.71 -4.95 -0.22
C ASP A 201 -34.32 -3.91 -1.19
N LYS A 202 -35.50 -4.21 -1.76
CA LYS A 202 -36.21 -3.29 -2.66
C LYS A 202 -36.66 -1.99 -1.97
N ALA A 203 -36.77 -1.99 -0.65
CA ALA A 203 -37.09 -0.82 0.15
C ALA A 203 -35.84 -0.04 0.55
N LEU A 204 -34.65 -0.48 0.10
CA LEU A 204 -33.34 0.09 0.44
C LEU A 204 -33.00 -0.06 1.93
N GLU A 205 -33.52 -1.11 2.57
CA GLU A 205 -33.17 -1.50 3.94
C GLU A 205 -32.01 -2.50 3.93
N LEU A 206 -31.09 -2.35 4.89
CA LEU A 206 -29.95 -3.24 5.07
C LEU A 206 -30.44 -4.64 5.44
N ILE A 207 -29.97 -5.66 4.71
CA ILE A 207 -30.34 -7.04 4.97
C ILE A 207 -29.32 -7.65 5.94
N TYR A 208 -29.79 -8.03 7.12
CA TYR A 208 -28.98 -8.74 8.11
C TYR A 208 -28.98 -10.25 7.91
N SER A 209 -27.98 -10.92 8.48
CA SER A 209 -27.89 -12.37 8.53
C SER A 209 -28.97 -12.93 9.45
N GLY A 210 -29.62 -14.02 9.03
CA GLY A 210 -30.54 -14.77 9.89
C GLY A 210 -29.85 -15.75 10.85
N THR A 211 -28.53 -15.95 10.71
CA THR A 211 -27.76 -16.94 11.46
C THR A 211 -26.66 -16.34 12.34
N GLN A 212 -26.24 -15.11 12.08
CA GLN A 212 -25.28 -14.39 12.90
C GLN A 212 -25.85 -13.03 13.25
N GLU A 213 -26.15 -12.83 14.52
CA GLU A 213 -26.77 -11.60 15.01
C GLU A 213 -25.86 -10.39 14.73
N GLY A 214 -26.46 -9.29 14.28
CA GLY A 214 -25.74 -8.04 13.98
C GLY A 214 -24.89 -8.05 12.69
N ALA A 215 -24.65 -9.20 12.07
CA ALA A 215 -23.85 -9.29 10.85
C ALA A 215 -24.70 -9.01 9.58
N PRO A 216 -24.10 -8.46 8.50
CA PRO A 216 -24.77 -8.30 7.23
C PRO A 216 -25.04 -9.68 6.59
N SER A 217 -26.07 -9.74 5.76
CA SER A 217 -26.42 -10.96 5.04
C SER A 217 -25.33 -11.34 4.05
N ALA A 218 -24.74 -12.53 4.21
CA ALA A 218 -23.76 -13.09 3.29
C ALA A 218 -24.38 -13.79 2.06
N ARG A 219 -25.46 -13.25 1.51
CA ARG A 219 -26.12 -13.80 0.30
C ARG A 219 -25.18 -13.74 -0.89
N TYR A 220 -25.38 -14.62 -1.86
CA TYR A 220 -24.62 -14.56 -3.12
C TYR A 220 -25.29 -13.60 -4.12
N TYR A 221 -26.62 -13.50 -4.08
CA TYR A 221 -27.42 -12.69 -5.00
C TYR A 221 -28.17 -11.58 -4.27
N THR A 222 -28.16 -10.38 -4.86
CA THR A 222 -28.99 -9.26 -4.43
C THR A 222 -30.45 -9.55 -4.76
N PRO A 223 -31.39 -9.37 -3.81
CA PRO A 223 -32.82 -9.55 -4.08
C PRO A 223 -33.29 -8.68 -5.25
N LYS A 224 -34.32 -9.16 -5.97
CA LYS A 224 -34.88 -8.43 -7.12
C LYS A 224 -35.30 -7.02 -6.70
N GLY A 225 -34.77 -6.02 -7.40
CA GLY A 225 -35.01 -4.60 -7.13
C GLY A 225 -34.13 -4.00 -6.03
N GLY A 226 -33.34 -4.80 -5.31
CA GLY A 226 -32.41 -4.35 -4.28
C GLY A 226 -31.14 -3.69 -4.83
N ARG A 227 -30.25 -3.33 -3.91
CA ARG A 227 -28.94 -2.72 -4.19
C ARG A 227 -27.84 -3.46 -3.43
N ARG A 228 -26.60 -3.32 -3.87
CA ARG A 228 -25.42 -3.90 -3.23
C ARG A 228 -24.36 -2.82 -3.10
N MET A 229 -23.81 -2.68 -1.91
CA MET A 229 -22.75 -1.72 -1.61
C MET A 229 -21.42 -2.46 -1.54
N ASP A 230 -20.37 -1.90 -2.15
CA ASP A 230 -19.07 -2.57 -2.20
C ASP A 230 -18.45 -2.63 -0.80
N ILE A 231 -18.43 -1.50 -0.09
CA ILE A 231 -17.86 -1.39 1.26
C ILE A 231 -18.74 -0.53 2.16
N ILE A 232 -18.96 -0.97 3.39
CA ILE A 232 -19.54 -0.18 4.49
C ILE A 232 -18.51 -0.10 5.61
N GLN A 233 -17.99 1.10 5.87
CA GLN A 233 -17.14 1.36 7.04
C GLN A 233 -18.01 1.47 8.29
N LEU A 234 -17.56 0.89 9.39
CA LEU A 234 -18.24 0.93 10.68
C LEU A 234 -17.57 1.91 11.64
N ASN A 235 -18.37 2.52 12.51
CA ASN A 235 -17.91 3.21 13.70
C ASN A 235 -17.45 2.20 14.77
N ARG A 236 -16.82 2.70 15.84
CA ARG A 236 -16.39 1.87 16.99
C ARG A 236 -17.56 1.16 17.71
N ASP A 237 -18.78 1.68 17.57
CA ASP A 237 -20.00 1.09 18.12
C ASP A 237 -20.64 0.05 17.18
N GLY A 238 -19.99 -0.29 16.06
CA GLY A 238 -20.46 -1.26 15.08
C GLY A 238 -21.52 -0.71 14.10
N LYS A 239 -21.92 0.56 14.22
CA LYS A 239 -22.88 1.15 13.30
C LYS A 239 -22.23 1.58 11.99
N PRO A 240 -22.94 1.51 10.85
CA PRO A 240 -22.47 2.11 9.60
C PRO A 240 -22.09 3.58 9.76
N ARG A 241 -20.93 3.95 9.20
CA ARG A 241 -20.37 5.30 9.17
C ARG A 241 -20.37 5.86 7.74
N ARG A 242 -19.87 5.04 6.81
CA ARG A 242 -19.62 5.43 5.42
C ARG A 242 -19.93 4.27 4.49
N LEU A 243 -20.70 4.54 3.44
CA LEU A 243 -21.00 3.62 2.35
C LEU A 243 -20.16 4.05 1.15
N ILE A 244 -19.35 3.14 0.65
CA ILE A 244 -18.33 3.42 -0.36
C ILE A 244 -18.61 2.52 -1.57
N ASP A 245 -18.86 3.15 -2.71
CA ASP A 245 -18.96 2.50 -4.01
C ASP A 245 -17.63 2.70 -4.76
N VAL A 246 -16.85 1.64 -4.93
CA VAL A 246 -15.53 1.71 -5.54
C VAL A 246 -15.67 1.63 -7.05
N LYS A 247 -14.92 2.47 -7.76
CA LYS A 247 -14.92 2.55 -9.23
C LYS A 247 -13.50 2.41 -9.76
N PHE A 248 -13.32 1.38 -10.59
CA PHE A 248 -12.13 1.14 -11.40
C PHE A 248 -12.25 1.84 -12.77
N PRO A 249 -11.13 2.10 -13.47
CA PRO A 249 -11.14 2.82 -14.75
C PRO A 249 -12.10 2.31 -15.83
N THR A 250 -12.37 1.01 -15.85
CA THR A 250 -13.24 0.37 -16.84
C THR A 250 -14.71 0.33 -16.43
N ASP A 251 -15.03 0.76 -15.21
CA ASP A 251 -16.38 0.72 -14.69
C ASP A 251 -17.23 1.82 -15.31
N ARG A 252 -18.51 1.50 -15.49
CA ARG A 252 -19.49 2.49 -15.93
C ARG A 252 -19.89 3.38 -14.75
N ASP A 253 -20.14 4.64 -15.06
CA ASP A 253 -20.73 5.57 -14.12
C ASP A 253 -22.08 5.07 -13.60
N LEU A 254 -22.38 5.46 -12.36
CA LEU A 254 -23.68 5.17 -11.75
C LEU A 254 -24.78 5.90 -12.52
N THR A 255 -25.87 5.18 -12.80
CA THR A 255 -27.09 5.82 -13.31
C THR A 255 -27.66 6.77 -12.24
N PRO A 256 -28.33 7.87 -12.63
CA PRO A 256 -28.89 8.84 -11.68
C PRO A 256 -29.82 8.20 -10.63
N ASP A 257 -30.62 7.20 -11.04
CA ASP A 257 -31.49 6.47 -10.13
C ASP A 257 -30.72 5.66 -9.08
N ARG A 258 -29.62 4.99 -9.49
CA ARG A 258 -28.76 4.25 -8.56
C ARG A 258 -28.07 5.18 -7.58
N ALA A 259 -27.53 6.30 -8.07
CA ALA A 259 -26.90 7.30 -7.20
C ALA A 259 -27.90 7.87 -6.17
N LYS A 260 -29.17 8.07 -6.57
CA LYS A 260 -30.24 8.50 -5.68
C LYS A 260 -30.55 7.44 -4.62
N ASP A 261 -30.60 6.17 -4.99
CA ASP A 261 -30.83 5.07 -4.05
C ASP A 261 -29.68 4.93 -3.05
N TYR A 262 -28.44 5.08 -3.50
CA TYR A 262 -27.25 5.01 -2.63
C TYR A 262 -27.24 6.11 -1.57
N LYS A 263 -27.57 7.35 -1.97
CA LYS A 263 -27.77 8.46 -1.03
C LYS A 263 -28.91 8.22 -0.05
N LYS A 264 -30.02 7.59 -0.49
CA LYS A 264 -31.13 7.24 0.41
C LYS A 264 -30.75 6.15 1.41
N MET A 265 -30.02 5.11 0.98
CA MET A 265 -29.52 4.06 1.88
C MET A 265 -28.64 4.66 2.98
N ALA A 266 -27.68 5.49 2.61
CA ALA A 266 -26.81 6.14 3.57
C ALA A 266 -27.60 7.04 4.54
N LYS A 267 -28.58 7.81 4.05
CA LYS A 267 -29.46 8.61 4.91
C LYS A 267 -30.25 7.76 5.92
N LYS A 268 -30.75 6.59 5.53
CA LYS A 268 -31.48 5.68 6.43
C LYS A 268 -30.59 5.13 7.54
N LEU A 269 -29.31 4.93 7.26
CA LEU A 269 -28.31 4.44 8.20
C LEU A 269 -27.59 5.56 8.96
N ASP A 270 -28.04 6.82 8.84
CA ASP A 270 -27.35 8.00 9.39
C ASP A 270 -25.85 8.03 9.03
N SER A 271 -25.55 7.66 7.79
CA SER A 271 -24.20 7.46 7.25
C SER A 271 -23.93 8.38 6.07
N LYS A 272 -22.64 8.53 5.71
CA LYS A 272 -22.22 9.21 4.49
C LYS A 272 -22.17 8.23 3.31
N TYR A 273 -22.48 8.71 2.12
CA TYR A 273 -22.26 7.96 0.87
C TYR A 273 -21.17 8.65 0.05
N GLU A 274 -20.26 7.87 -0.50
CA GLU A 274 -19.26 8.34 -1.46
C GLU A 274 -19.03 7.36 -2.60
N THR A 275 -18.64 7.90 -3.76
CA THR A 275 -18.04 7.13 -4.84
C THR A 275 -16.52 7.27 -4.74
N PHE A 276 -15.82 6.15 -4.69
CA PHE A 276 -14.37 6.07 -4.58
C PHE A 276 -13.77 5.72 -5.94
N GLU A 277 -13.33 6.74 -6.67
CA GLU A 277 -12.68 6.54 -7.96
C GLU A 277 -11.20 6.20 -7.77
N ALA A 278 -10.88 4.91 -7.84
CA ALA A 278 -9.56 4.39 -7.49
C ALA A 278 -8.44 5.04 -8.30
N SER A 279 -8.63 5.24 -9.61
CA SER A 279 -7.61 5.85 -10.47
C SER A 279 -7.37 7.33 -10.25
N LYS A 280 -8.29 8.04 -9.59
CA LYS A 280 -8.15 9.47 -9.26
C LYS A 280 -7.66 9.67 -7.83
N ARG A 281 -8.13 8.84 -6.90
CA ARG A 281 -7.89 9.00 -5.46
C ARG A 281 -6.63 8.28 -4.99
N CYS A 282 -6.21 7.22 -5.68
CA CYS A 282 -5.05 6.43 -5.25
C CYS A 282 -3.73 6.95 -5.80
N PRO A 283 -2.74 7.23 -4.94
CA PRO A 283 -1.43 7.67 -5.37
C PRO A 283 -0.73 6.56 -6.17
N GLY A 284 -0.01 6.96 -7.24
CA GLY A 284 0.77 6.02 -8.05
C GLY A 284 -0.03 5.17 -9.03
N TRP A 285 -1.30 5.50 -9.29
CA TRP A 285 -2.09 4.77 -10.29
C TRP A 285 -1.46 4.87 -11.68
N PRO A 286 -1.16 3.75 -12.36
CA PRO A 286 -0.48 3.78 -13.65
C PRO A 286 -1.45 4.25 -14.75
N LYS A 287 -0.93 5.07 -15.69
CA LYS A 287 -1.74 5.59 -16.80
C LYS A 287 -2.23 4.48 -17.75
N ASN A 288 -1.39 3.46 -17.94
CA ASN A 288 -1.66 2.28 -18.76
C ASN A 288 -1.48 1.03 -17.92
N CYS A 289 -2.09 -0.09 -18.33
CA CYS A 289 -1.87 -1.39 -17.71
C CYS A 289 -0.37 -1.77 -17.81
N PRO A 290 0.35 -1.96 -16.70
CA PRO A 290 1.79 -2.22 -16.73
C PRO A 290 2.17 -3.61 -17.28
N ASN A 291 1.21 -4.54 -17.39
CA ASN A 291 1.41 -5.87 -17.96
C ASN A 291 0.95 -5.92 -19.42
N GLU A 292 1.48 -5.09 -20.33
CA GLU A 292 1.14 -5.18 -21.76
C GLU A 292 1.39 -6.60 -22.30
N LYS A 293 0.39 -7.19 -22.97
CA LYS A 293 0.59 -8.44 -23.73
C LYS A 293 1.67 -8.17 -24.80
N PRO A 294 2.59 -9.12 -25.08
CA PRO A 294 3.41 -9.03 -26.28
C PRO A 294 2.48 -8.89 -27.49
N GLN A 295 2.62 -7.81 -28.25
CA GLN A 295 1.89 -7.67 -29.50
C GLN A 295 2.34 -8.80 -30.44
N GLU A 296 1.38 -9.57 -30.98
CA GLU A 296 1.67 -10.42 -32.13
C GLU A 296 2.22 -9.52 -33.25
N GLN A 297 3.46 -9.77 -33.64
CA GLN A 297 4.05 -9.11 -34.80
C GLN A 297 3.15 -9.38 -36.01
N PRO A 298 2.87 -8.37 -36.85
CA PRO A 298 2.12 -8.58 -38.09
C PRO A 298 2.76 -9.71 -38.89
N GLN A 299 1.99 -10.77 -39.16
CA GLN A 299 2.40 -11.81 -40.09
C GLN A 299 2.80 -11.12 -41.40
N THR A 300 4.05 -11.30 -41.80
CA THR A 300 4.50 -10.88 -43.12
C THR A 300 3.67 -11.67 -44.14
N GLU A 301 2.83 -10.97 -44.91
CA GLU A 301 2.15 -11.55 -46.06
C GLU A 301 3.21 -12.08 -47.03
N THR A 302 3.36 -13.40 -47.07
CA THR A 302 4.12 -14.06 -48.13
C THR A 302 3.40 -13.78 -49.46
N GLN A 303 4.10 -13.14 -50.40
CA GLN A 303 3.61 -12.92 -51.76
C GLN A 303 3.28 -14.26 -52.44
N PRO A 304 2.28 -14.30 -53.35
CA PRO A 304 1.88 -15.52 -54.01
C PRO A 304 2.95 -16.00 -55.00
N GLU A 305 3.46 -17.21 -54.79
CA GLU A 305 4.43 -17.87 -55.65
C GLU A 305 3.79 -18.30 -56.98
N GLN A 306 4.44 -17.91 -58.08
CA GLN A 306 3.99 -18.11 -59.45
C GLN A 306 4.25 -19.56 -59.89
N LYS A 307 3.20 -20.23 -60.38
CA LYS A 307 3.22 -21.64 -60.82
C LYS A 307 4.27 -21.92 -61.92
N SER A 308 4.97 -23.04 -61.82
CA SER A 308 5.34 -23.84 -63.00
C SER A 308 5.02 -25.32 -62.76
N ALA A 309 4.45 -25.95 -63.79
CA ALA A 309 3.85 -27.28 -63.71
C ALA A 309 4.83 -28.39 -64.13
N SER A 310 4.69 -29.52 -63.43
CA SER A 310 4.79 -30.91 -63.91
C SER A 310 6.05 -31.35 -64.68
N ALA A 311 6.77 -32.33 -64.10
CA ALA A 311 6.79 -33.69 -64.66
C ALA A 311 7.57 -34.63 -63.72
N ALA A 312 6.85 -35.50 -63.02
CA ALA A 312 7.42 -36.77 -62.60
C ALA A 312 7.61 -37.64 -63.85
N GLN A 313 8.84 -37.71 -64.36
CA GLN A 313 9.28 -38.74 -65.29
C GLN A 313 10.44 -39.52 -64.67
N TYR A 314 10.12 -40.77 -64.33
CA TYR A 314 10.92 -41.98 -64.50
C TYR A 314 12.42 -41.98 -64.15
N ALA A 315 12.69 -42.72 -63.06
CA ALA A 315 13.36 -44.02 -63.11
C ALA A 315 14.88 -44.11 -63.41
N ILE A 316 15.57 -44.66 -62.40
CA ILE A 316 16.51 -45.80 -62.49
C ILE A 316 18.02 -45.52 -62.71
N LEU A 317 18.79 -46.29 -61.91
CA LEU A 317 20.18 -46.76 -62.06
C LEU A 317 21.35 -45.81 -61.76
N GLY A 318 22.12 -46.21 -60.74
CA GLY A 318 23.56 -46.33 -60.90
C GLY A 318 24.43 -45.47 -59.98
N GLY A 319 24.95 -46.10 -58.93
CA GLY A 319 26.41 -46.13 -58.71
C GLY A 319 27.11 -44.98 -57.97
N LEU A 320 27.93 -45.42 -57.02
CA LEU A 320 29.22 -44.84 -56.58
C LEU A 320 29.23 -43.65 -55.62
N VAL A 321 29.46 -44.03 -54.36
CA VAL A 321 30.38 -43.42 -53.38
C VAL A 321 31.50 -42.59 -54.02
N VAL A 322 31.68 -41.33 -53.58
CA VAL A 322 32.99 -40.69 -53.32
C VAL A 322 32.84 -39.63 -52.22
N VAL A 323 33.63 -39.81 -51.17
CA VAL A 323 33.99 -38.83 -50.13
C VAL A 323 34.99 -37.82 -50.71
N ALA A 324 34.86 -36.52 -50.40
CA ALA A 324 36.01 -35.60 -50.46
C ALA A 324 35.88 -34.42 -49.49
N VAL A 325 36.83 -34.40 -48.55
CA VAL A 325 37.19 -33.36 -47.58
C VAL A 325 38.09 -32.32 -48.24
N ILE A 326 37.83 -31.01 -48.07
CA ILE A 326 38.82 -29.89 -48.09
C ILE A 326 38.17 -28.73 -47.30
N ALA A 327 38.54 -28.36 -46.06
CA ALA A 327 39.77 -27.74 -45.55
C ALA A 327 40.04 -26.30 -46.07
N THR A 328 39.52 -25.27 -45.36
CA THR A 328 40.04 -23.89 -45.33
C THR A 328 39.59 -23.24 -44.01
N LEU A 329 40.42 -23.27 -42.96
CA LEU A 329 41.37 -22.23 -42.53
C LEU A 329 40.71 -20.90 -42.10
N CYS A 330 40.62 -20.71 -40.78
CA CYS A 330 40.49 -19.43 -40.11
C CYS A 330 41.76 -18.57 -40.30
N PRO A 331 41.67 -17.23 -40.18
CA PRO A 331 42.74 -16.45 -39.60
C PRO A 331 42.53 -16.23 -38.10
N PHE A 332 43.63 -16.41 -37.39
CA PHE A 332 43.89 -16.13 -35.97
C PHE A 332 43.98 -14.62 -35.70
N ASP A 333 43.59 -14.20 -34.49
CA ASP A 333 44.33 -13.25 -33.63
C ASP A 333 43.77 -13.33 -32.19
N GLY A 334 44.37 -14.14 -31.31
CA GLY A 334 45.03 -13.63 -30.10
C GLY A 334 44.66 -14.46 -28.84
N PRO A 335 45.51 -14.56 -27.80
CA PRO A 335 45.75 -15.84 -27.13
C PRO A 335 45.26 -15.97 -25.67
N ALA A 336 45.21 -17.24 -25.27
CA ALA A 336 45.44 -17.81 -23.93
C ALA A 336 44.28 -17.83 -22.92
N GLY A 337 43.92 -19.05 -22.49
CA GLY A 337 43.17 -19.30 -21.27
C GLY A 337 42.32 -20.58 -21.28
N ASP A 338 42.97 -21.75 -21.35
CA ASP A 338 42.68 -23.01 -20.65
C ASP A 338 41.24 -23.58 -20.67
N ILE A 339 40.98 -24.68 -21.39
CA ILE A 339 41.17 -26.10 -21.02
C ILE A 339 39.90 -26.73 -20.40
N VAL A 340 39.32 -27.66 -21.18
CA VAL A 340 38.88 -29.03 -20.82
C VAL A 340 37.74 -29.13 -19.78
N THR A 341 36.58 -29.70 -20.11
CA THR A 341 36.40 -31.16 -20.19
C THR A 341 35.27 -31.60 -21.13
N TRP A 342 35.62 -32.60 -21.95
CA TRP A 342 34.73 -33.51 -22.66
C TRP A 342 33.99 -34.46 -21.71
N GLY A 343 32.78 -34.87 -22.11
CA GLY A 343 32.06 -35.99 -21.50
C GLY A 343 30.80 -36.37 -22.27
N ALA A 344 30.98 -37.29 -23.23
CA ALA A 344 30.02 -38.07 -24.03
C ALA A 344 28.54 -38.10 -23.57
N VAL A 345 27.57 -37.80 -24.45
CA VAL A 345 26.93 -38.70 -25.44
C VAL A 345 26.39 -40.01 -24.86
N SER A 346 25.05 -40.11 -24.83
CA SER A 346 24.34 -41.35 -25.17
C SER A 346 22.97 -41.02 -25.76
N THR A 347 22.86 -41.13 -27.08
CA THR A 347 21.60 -41.26 -27.84
C THR A 347 21.13 -42.70 -27.78
N GLN A 348 19.84 -42.93 -27.52
CA GLN A 348 19.09 -43.96 -28.23
C GLN A 348 17.58 -43.75 -28.03
N ALA A 349 16.90 -43.42 -29.13
CA ALA A 349 15.48 -43.62 -29.26
C ALA A 349 15.21 -44.14 -30.67
N GLY A 350 14.50 -45.27 -30.76
CA GLY A 350 13.76 -45.65 -31.95
C GLY A 350 13.81 -47.14 -32.28
N SER A 351 12.70 -47.83 -31.99
CA SER A 351 11.92 -48.66 -32.95
C SER A 351 10.85 -49.44 -32.15
N MET A 352 9.55 -49.09 -32.24
CA MET A 352 8.56 -49.42 -33.29
C MET A 352 7.84 -50.77 -33.08
N ALA A 353 6.51 -50.73 -33.33
CA ALA A 353 5.51 -51.80 -33.48
C ALA A 353 5.13 -52.56 -32.17
N PHE A 354 3.87 -52.70 -31.76
CA PHE A 354 2.55 -52.72 -32.43
C PHE A 354 1.50 -51.88 -31.69
#